data_AF-A0A819E7E7-F1
#
_entry.id   AF-A0A819E7E7-F1
#
_cell.length_a   1.000
_cell.length_b   1.000
_cell.length_c   1.000
_cell.angle_alpha   90.00
_cell.angle_beta   90.00
_cell.angle_gamma   90.00
#
_symmetry.space_group_name_H-M   'P 1'
#
loop_
_entity.id
_entity.type
_entity.pdbx_description
1 polymer ?
#
loop_
_entity_poly.entity_id
_entity_poly.type
_entity_poly.pdbx_seq_one_letter_code
_entity_poly.pdbx_strand_id
1 'polypeptide(L)'
;MWNGNNWAMSCDFHGNDLANVQIKPELCGGKCSATPRCTHFTWTQWNGGTCWMKKGPVSKANAFSTNDLTMVCGVTNDNPTGPPISGASKRGIAWPSENKQDSPNIFSGGKISWIYNWSPYKINIHGIEFVPMLWSTNKGHNGNQFYNQAKGAKVVLGFNEPERSDQANMNPVEAARAWKQYIEPLRAQGARLGSPAIASTEQGLNWMR
;
A
#
# COMPACT_ATOMS: atom_id res chain seq x y z
N MET A 1 -25.94 -13.81 -2.22
CA MET A 1 -25.15 -13.95 -3.46
C MET A 1 -23.85 -13.16 -3.31
N TRP A 2 -22.72 -13.72 -3.72
CA TRP A 2 -21.41 -13.06 -3.61
C TRP A 2 -21.29 -11.98 -4.68
N ASN A 3 -21.31 -10.70 -4.30
CA ASN A 3 -21.37 -9.56 -5.24
C ASN A 3 -20.00 -9.18 -5.81
N GLY A 4 -19.22 -10.14 -6.32
CA GLY A 4 -17.85 -9.92 -6.84
C GLY A 4 -16.80 -9.60 -5.76
N ASN A 5 -17.23 -9.25 -4.55
CA ASN A 5 -16.41 -9.01 -3.37
C ASN A 5 -16.14 -10.30 -2.56
N ASN A 6 -15.28 -10.23 -1.55
CA ASN A 6 -14.93 -11.36 -0.67
C ASN A 6 -15.83 -11.50 0.56
N TRP A 7 -17.03 -10.95 0.50
CA TRP A 7 -18.03 -11.07 1.56
C TRP A 7 -19.45 -11.08 0.95
N ALA A 8 -20.42 -11.55 1.72
CA ALA A 8 -21.82 -11.58 1.36
C ALA A 8 -22.71 -11.34 2.60
N MET A 9 -23.93 -10.87 2.36
CA MET A 9 -24.99 -10.79 3.35
C MET A 9 -25.71 -12.14 3.49
N SER A 10 -26.35 -12.35 4.64
CA SER A 10 -27.19 -13.51 4.94
C SER A 10 -26.44 -14.83 4.78
N CYS A 11 -25.21 -14.87 5.30
CA CYS A 11 -24.36 -16.05 5.22
C CYS A 11 -23.51 -16.24 6.47
N ASP A 12 -23.00 -17.47 6.62
CA ASP A 12 -22.17 -17.89 7.74
C ASP A 12 -21.22 -19.04 7.34
N PHE A 13 -20.24 -19.31 8.19
CA PHE A 13 -19.32 -20.45 8.16
C PHE A 13 -19.42 -21.22 9.48
N HIS A 14 -19.41 -22.55 9.39
CA HIS A 14 -19.58 -23.38 10.59
C HIS A 14 -18.30 -23.43 11.44
N GLY A 15 -18.39 -23.01 12.70
CA GLY A 15 -17.36 -23.17 13.72
C GLY A 15 -16.03 -22.47 13.42
N ASN A 16 -14.93 -23.04 13.93
CA ASN A 16 -13.55 -22.55 13.77
C ASN A 16 -13.26 -21.13 14.28
N ASP A 17 -14.02 -20.67 15.27
CA ASP A 17 -13.80 -19.36 15.89
C ASP A 17 -12.43 -19.27 16.55
N LEU A 18 -11.68 -18.25 16.13
CA LEU A 18 -10.37 -17.88 16.66
C LEU A 18 -10.52 -16.85 17.78
N ALA A 19 -11.37 -15.83 17.55
CA ALA A 19 -11.62 -14.74 18.48
C ALA A 19 -12.92 -14.02 18.09
N ASN A 20 -13.45 -13.20 18.99
CA ASN A 20 -14.59 -12.33 18.69
C ASN A 20 -14.39 -10.92 19.24
N VAL A 21 -15.09 -9.95 18.65
CA VAL A 21 -15.10 -8.56 19.10
C VAL A 21 -16.41 -7.88 18.72
N GLN A 22 -16.91 -7.00 19.60
CA GLN A 22 -18.04 -6.14 19.28
C GLN A 22 -17.59 -5.02 18.33
N ILE A 23 -18.17 -4.99 17.13
CA ILE A 23 -17.81 -4.02 16.08
C ILE A 23 -18.92 -3.94 15.04
N LYS A 24 -18.96 -2.88 14.24
CA LYS A 24 -19.88 -2.74 13.09
C LYS A 24 -19.57 -3.78 11.99
N PRO A 25 -20.58 -4.23 11.22
CA PRO A 25 -20.42 -5.29 10.22
C PRO A 25 -19.37 -4.96 9.14
N GLU A 26 -19.40 -3.74 8.58
CA GLU A 26 -18.44 -3.25 7.58
C GLU A 26 -16.97 -3.31 8.03
N LEU A 27 -16.70 -3.32 9.34
CA LEU A 27 -15.34 -3.35 9.88
C LEU A 27 -14.85 -4.78 10.19
N CYS A 28 -15.74 -5.78 10.17
CA CYS A 28 -15.43 -7.15 10.57
C CYS A 28 -14.39 -7.80 9.63
N GLY A 29 -14.50 -7.57 8.32
CA GLY A 29 -13.54 -8.08 7.34
C GLY A 29 -12.12 -7.54 7.55
N GLY A 30 -11.99 -6.23 7.75
CA GLY A 30 -10.69 -5.61 8.06
C GLY A 30 -10.11 -6.10 9.39
N LYS A 31 -10.96 -6.31 10.40
CA LYS A 31 -10.56 -6.86 11.70
C LYS A 31 -10.07 -8.31 11.60
N CYS A 32 -10.73 -9.14 10.79
CA CYS A 32 -10.26 -10.48 10.47
C CYS A 32 -8.90 -10.43 9.74
N SER A 33 -8.76 -9.65 8.66
CA SER A 33 -7.48 -9.51 7.96
C SER A 33 -6.32 -9.01 8.83
N ALA A 34 -6.61 -8.19 9.85
CA ALA A 34 -5.61 -7.72 10.80
C ALA A 34 -5.30 -8.74 11.93
N THR A 35 -6.05 -9.84 12.02
CA THR A 35 -5.93 -10.84 13.08
C THR A 35 -5.10 -12.02 12.57
N PRO A 36 -3.92 -12.30 13.17
CA PRO A 36 -3.09 -13.41 12.74
C PRO A 36 -3.87 -14.72 12.69
N ARG A 37 -3.75 -15.45 11.57
CA ARG A 37 -4.42 -16.74 11.30
C ARG A 37 -5.93 -16.66 11.03
N CYS A 38 -6.52 -15.46 10.95
CA CYS A 38 -7.90 -15.34 10.48
C CYS A 38 -7.96 -15.54 8.97
N THR A 39 -8.86 -16.42 8.54
CA THR A 39 -9.05 -16.81 7.13
C THR A 39 -10.44 -16.45 6.62
N HIS A 40 -11.39 -16.30 7.55
CA HIS A 40 -12.76 -15.95 7.26
C HIS A 40 -13.43 -15.41 8.52
N PHE A 41 -14.60 -14.82 8.35
CA PHE A 41 -15.35 -14.24 9.45
C PHE A 41 -16.85 -14.39 9.26
N THR A 42 -17.56 -14.26 10.38
CA THR A 42 -19.00 -14.06 10.41
C THR A 42 -19.29 -12.90 11.35
N TRP A 43 -20.18 -12.00 10.96
CA TRP A 43 -20.75 -10.99 11.81
C TRP A 43 -22.21 -11.32 12.11
N THR A 44 -22.63 -11.09 13.35
CA THR A 44 -23.99 -11.37 13.85
C THR A 44 -24.47 -10.22 14.74
N GLN A 45 -25.79 -10.10 14.94
CA GLN A 45 -26.35 -9.13 15.90
C GLN A 45 -26.12 -9.49 17.38
N TRP A 46 -25.48 -10.62 17.66
CA TRP A 46 -25.22 -11.04 19.03
C TRP A 46 -24.51 -9.93 19.82
N ASN A 47 -25.04 -9.61 21.01
CA ASN A 47 -24.59 -8.52 21.87
C ASN A 47 -24.44 -7.16 21.17
N GLY A 48 -25.39 -6.79 20.31
CA GLY A 48 -25.39 -5.50 19.62
C GLY A 48 -24.40 -5.41 18.45
N GLY A 49 -23.84 -6.54 18.01
CA GLY A 49 -23.00 -6.63 16.83
C GLY A 49 -21.64 -7.23 17.12
N THR A 50 -21.48 -8.52 16.85
CA THR A 50 -20.25 -9.26 17.13
C THR A 50 -19.66 -9.84 15.86
N CYS A 51 -18.38 -9.55 15.65
CA CYS A 51 -17.54 -10.13 14.61
C CYS A 51 -16.81 -11.35 15.15
N TRP A 52 -17.10 -12.52 14.58
CA TRP A 52 -16.49 -13.80 14.84
C TRP A 52 -15.40 -14.06 13.80
N MET A 53 -14.14 -13.93 14.22
CA MET A 53 -12.96 -14.21 13.39
C MET A 53 -12.67 -15.69 13.43
N LYS A 54 -12.47 -16.32 12.28
CA LYS A 54 -12.35 -17.78 12.15
C LYS A 54 -11.09 -18.18 11.37
N LYS A 55 -10.61 -19.40 11.60
CA LYS A 55 -9.37 -19.95 11.01
C LYS A 55 -9.63 -21.23 10.22
N GLY A 56 -8.69 -21.61 9.34
CA GLY A 56 -8.72 -22.89 8.64
C GLY A 56 -8.95 -22.77 7.13
N PRO A 57 -8.87 -23.88 6.40
CA PRO A 57 -9.00 -23.87 4.95
C PRO A 57 -10.47 -23.67 4.56
N VAL A 58 -10.82 -22.50 4.03
CA VAL A 58 -12.17 -22.22 3.52
C VAL A 58 -12.11 -21.44 2.22
N SER A 59 -13.20 -21.54 1.46
CA SER A 59 -13.47 -20.77 0.26
C SER A 59 -14.89 -20.22 0.29
N LYS A 60 -15.25 -19.37 -0.68
CA LYS A 60 -16.62 -18.86 -0.84
C LYS A 60 -17.67 -19.97 -0.96
N ALA A 61 -17.28 -21.15 -1.45
CA ALA A 61 -18.18 -22.31 -1.60
C ALA A 61 -18.52 -22.98 -0.26
N ASN A 62 -17.76 -22.71 0.80
CA ASN A 62 -18.01 -23.27 2.13
C ASN A 62 -19.00 -22.44 2.97
N ALA A 63 -19.40 -21.25 2.49
CA ALA A 63 -20.41 -20.46 3.16
C ALA A 63 -21.81 -21.04 2.89
N PHE A 64 -22.64 -21.09 3.92
CA PHE A 64 -24.05 -21.42 3.80
C PHE A 64 -24.92 -20.18 3.99
N SER A 65 -26.10 -20.17 3.37
CA SER A 65 -27.07 -19.07 3.51
C SER A 65 -27.83 -19.18 4.83
N THR A 66 -28.11 -18.04 5.44
CA THR A 66 -28.90 -17.91 6.67
C THR A 66 -30.20 -17.16 6.38
N ASN A 67 -31.26 -17.43 7.16
CA ASN A 67 -32.50 -16.65 7.10
C ASN A 67 -32.36 -15.28 7.80
N ASP A 68 -31.32 -15.09 8.61
CA ASP A 68 -30.99 -13.80 9.19
C ASP A 68 -30.36 -12.90 8.13
N LEU A 69 -31.10 -11.88 7.71
CA LEU A 69 -30.67 -10.93 6.69
C LEU A 69 -29.55 -9.99 7.15
N THR A 70 -29.29 -9.95 8.45
CA THR A 70 -28.32 -9.03 9.06
C THR A 70 -26.95 -9.66 9.26
N MET A 71 -26.85 -10.98 9.15
CA MET A 71 -25.56 -11.67 9.19
C MET A 71 -24.72 -11.33 7.97
N VAL A 72 -23.40 -11.23 8.17
CA VAL A 72 -22.44 -10.97 7.11
C VAL A 72 -21.29 -11.95 7.25
N CYS A 73 -20.93 -12.67 6.20
CA CYS A 73 -19.76 -13.53 6.21
C CYS A 73 -18.79 -13.16 5.09
N GLY A 74 -17.51 -13.48 5.27
CA GLY A 74 -16.52 -13.26 4.22
C GLY A 74 -15.26 -14.08 4.41
N VAL A 75 -14.52 -14.24 3.32
CA VAL A 75 -13.20 -14.88 3.30
C VAL A 75 -12.13 -13.81 3.16
N THR A 76 -10.98 -13.99 3.80
CA THR A 76 -9.80 -13.18 3.50
C THR A 76 -9.09 -13.81 2.30
N ASN A 77 -8.43 -13.01 1.46
CA ASN A 77 -7.70 -13.50 0.27
C ASN A 77 -6.43 -14.31 0.63
N ASP A 78 -6.26 -14.66 1.90
CA ASP A 78 -5.02 -15.19 2.43
C ASP A 78 -5.16 -16.70 2.56
N ASN A 79 -4.76 -17.39 1.49
CA ASN A 79 -4.50 -18.83 1.52
C ASN A 79 -3.53 -19.12 2.69
N PRO A 80 -3.80 -20.09 3.58
CA PRO A 80 -3.11 -20.21 4.87
C PRO A 80 -1.66 -20.74 4.81
N THR A 81 -1.00 -20.71 3.65
CA THR A 81 0.39 -21.14 3.48
C THR A 81 1.36 -19.99 3.18
N GLY A 82 0.90 -18.74 3.17
CA GLY A 82 1.75 -17.55 2.99
C GLY A 82 1.87 -16.72 4.28
N PRO A 83 3.00 -16.03 4.50
CA PRO A 83 3.10 -15.04 5.57
C PRO A 83 2.01 -13.95 5.38
N PRO A 84 1.49 -13.37 6.48
CA PRO A 84 0.25 -12.60 6.49
C PRO A 84 0.29 -11.41 5.52
N ILE A 85 -0.70 -11.31 4.63
CA ILE A 85 -0.93 -10.10 3.83
C ILE A 85 -1.70 -9.12 4.71
N SER A 86 -0.95 -8.35 5.50
CA SER A 86 -1.46 -7.12 6.08
C SER A 86 -2.17 -6.34 4.97
N GLY A 87 -3.43 -5.91 5.17
CA GLY A 87 -4.06 -4.95 4.28
C GLY A 87 -3.08 -3.79 4.09
N ALA A 88 -2.53 -3.66 2.88
CA ALA A 88 -1.31 -2.90 2.66
C ALA A 88 -1.50 -1.49 3.21
N SER A 89 -0.78 -1.16 4.30
CA SER A 89 -0.88 0.17 4.86
C SER A 89 -0.54 1.17 3.76
N LYS A 90 -1.32 2.24 3.65
CA LYS A 90 -1.04 3.32 2.70
C LYS A 90 -0.05 4.34 3.28
N ARG A 91 0.19 4.29 4.59
CA ARG A 91 0.99 5.29 5.30
C ARG A 91 2.48 5.08 5.00
N GLY A 92 3.07 6.08 4.36
CA GLY A 92 4.51 6.20 4.22
C GLY A 92 5.10 7.22 5.18
N ILE A 93 6.42 7.29 5.20
CA ILE A 93 7.17 8.34 5.90
C ILE A 93 8.18 8.98 4.94
N ALA A 94 8.24 10.31 4.98
CA ALA A 94 9.28 11.08 4.33
C ALA A 94 10.43 11.26 5.32
N TRP A 95 11.63 10.76 5.00
CA TRP A 95 12.75 10.72 5.92
C TRP A 95 13.98 11.39 5.30
N PRO A 96 14.30 12.65 5.65
CA PRO A 96 15.41 13.38 5.05
C PRO A 96 16.75 12.64 5.22
N SER A 97 17.58 12.64 4.17
CA SER A 97 18.92 12.06 4.22
C SER A 97 19.85 12.73 5.23
N GLU A 98 19.54 13.98 5.58
CA GLU A 98 20.27 14.85 6.49
C GLU A 98 19.99 14.49 7.95
N ASN A 99 18.89 13.78 8.25
CA ASN A 99 18.63 13.33 9.61
C ASN A 99 19.62 12.20 9.99
N LYS A 100 20.63 12.56 10.79
CA LYS A 100 21.62 11.64 11.36
C LYS A 100 21.39 11.35 12.84
N GLN A 101 20.47 12.07 13.48
CA GLN A 101 20.24 11.98 14.92
C GLN A 101 19.30 10.82 15.27
N ASP A 102 18.26 10.61 14.46
CA ASP A 102 17.27 9.57 14.67
C ASP A 102 17.42 8.40 13.69
N SER A 103 16.81 7.26 14.03
CA SER A 103 16.70 6.12 13.13
C SER A 103 15.25 5.90 12.68
N PRO A 104 14.98 5.73 11.37
CA PRO A 104 13.63 5.42 10.89
C PRO A 104 13.13 4.04 11.37
N ASN A 105 14.01 3.20 11.93
CA ASN A 105 13.66 1.88 12.45
C ASN A 105 12.74 1.92 13.68
N ILE A 106 12.55 3.09 14.31
CA ILE A 106 11.52 3.25 15.36
C ILE A 106 10.10 2.95 14.84
N PHE A 107 9.91 2.98 13.51
CA PHE A 107 8.63 2.67 12.86
C PHE A 107 8.53 1.22 12.37
N SER A 108 9.60 0.41 12.48
CA SER A 108 9.61 -0.99 12.05
C SER A 108 8.59 -1.81 12.87
N GLY A 109 7.81 -2.65 12.19
CA GLY A 109 6.71 -3.40 12.80
C GLY A 109 5.45 -2.57 13.11
N GLY A 110 5.46 -1.27 12.82
CA GLY A 110 4.31 -0.39 12.93
C GLY A 110 3.40 -0.39 11.69
N LYS A 111 2.62 0.69 11.54
CA LYS A 111 1.73 0.89 10.38
C LYS A 111 2.42 1.58 9.20
N ILE A 112 3.72 1.83 9.24
CA ILE A 112 4.45 2.42 8.11
C ILE A 112 4.84 1.30 7.15
N SER A 113 4.42 1.41 5.89
CA SER A 113 4.69 0.38 4.86
C SER A 113 5.75 0.79 3.85
N TRP A 114 5.98 2.10 3.67
CA TRP A 114 6.96 2.60 2.72
C TRP A 114 7.66 3.87 3.23
N ILE A 115 8.86 4.14 2.70
CA ILE A 115 9.70 5.26 3.09
C ILE A 115 10.42 5.84 1.88
N TYR A 116 10.57 7.15 1.81
CA TYR A 116 11.36 7.84 0.78
C TYR A 116 12.13 9.02 1.38
N ASN A 117 13.18 9.49 0.70
CA ASN A 117 14.09 10.52 1.21
C ASN A 117 14.48 11.58 0.16
N TRP A 118 13.64 11.79 -0.86
CA TRP A 118 13.93 12.67 -2.00
C TRP A 118 15.21 12.32 -2.79
N SER A 119 15.75 11.10 -2.63
CA SER A 119 16.98 10.68 -3.29
C SER A 119 16.86 9.27 -3.88
N PRO A 120 17.79 8.85 -4.75
CA PRO A 120 17.87 7.48 -5.21
C PRO A 120 18.48 6.52 -4.18
N TYR A 121 19.12 7.04 -3.13
CA TYR A 121 19.95 6.22 -2.24
C TYR A 121 19.15 5.68 -1.06
N LYS A 122 19.19 4.35 -0.92
CA LYS A 122 18.59 3.65 0.20
C LYS A 122 19.16 4.14 1.53
N ILE A 123 18.29 4.21 2.52
CA ILE A 123 18.62 4.39 3.93
C ILE A 123 18.60 3.06 4.66
N ASN A 124 19.30 2.97 5.79
CA ASN A 124 19.31 1.77 6.61
C ASN A 124 17.97 1.59 7.34
N ILE A 125 17.10 0.73 6.79
CA ILE A 125 15.74 0.50 7.29
C ILE A 125 15.35 -0.98 7.19
N HIS A 126 14.71 -1.51 8.23
CA HIS A 126 14.29 -2.90 8.32
C HIS A 126 12.77 -3.04 8.19
N GLY A 127 12.33 -3.95 7.32
CA GLY A 127 10.91 -4.33 7.21
C GLY A 127 9.99 -3.26 6.62
N ILE A 128 10.53 -2.14 6.12
CA ILE A 128 9.79 -1.07 5.45
C ILE A 128 10.37 -0.89 4.04
N GLU A 129 9.49 -0.76 3.05
CA GLU A 129 9.90 -0.64 1.65
C GLU A 129 10.47 0.75 1.35
N PHE A 130 11.72 0.82 0.91
CA PHE A 130 12.30 2.07 0.41
C PHE A 130 11.89 2.34 -1.04
N VAL A 131 11.46 3.57 -1.31
CA VAL A 131 11.01 4.05 -2.63
C VAL A 131 12.00 5.12 -3.12
N PRO A 132 12.85 4.82 -4.12
CA PRO A 132 13.80 5.79 -4.66
C PRO A 132 13.09 6.87 -5.49
N MET A 133 13.65 8.08 -5.48
CA MET A 133 13.18 9.21 -6.26
C MET A 133 14.26 9.72 -7.21
N LEU A 134 13.90 10.00 -8.46
CA LEU A 134 14.72 10.83 -9.35
C LEU A 134 14.30 12.27 -9.17
N TRP A 135 14.97 13.00 -8.27
CA TRP A 135 14.54 14.36 -7.90
C TRP A 135 14.54 15.34 -9.08
N SER A 136 15.60 15.35 -9.90
CA SER A 136 15.73 16.17 -11.12
C SER A 136 16.74 15.54 -12.08
N THR A 137 16.85 16.06 -13.31
CA THR A 137 18.06 15.91 -14.16
C THR A 137 18.72 17.25 -14.50
N ASN A 138 18.17 18.37 -14.02
CA ASN A 138 18.63 19.74 -14.30
C ASN A 138 19.41 20.36 -13.13
N LYS A 139 19.41 19.73 -11.96
CA LYS A 139 19.97 20.26 -10.70
C LYS A 139 21.11 19.40 -10.15
N GLY A 140 22.02 18.98 -11.02
CA GLY A 140 23.20 18.16 -10.65
C GLY A 140 22.90 16.71 -10.28
N HIS A 141 21.64 16.28 -10.40
CA HIS A 141 21.21 14.90 -10.14
C HIS A 141 21.44 14.02 -11.39
N ASN A 142 21.93 12.80 -11.17
CA ASN A 142 22.33 11.90 -12.25
C ASN A 142 21.26 10.83 -12.52
N GLY A 143 20.62 10.89 -13.69
CA GLY A 143 19.59 9.94 -14.11
C GLY A 143 20.08 8.49 -14.24
N ASN A 144 21.31 8.27 -14.72
CA ASN A 144 21.89 6.93 -14.79
C ASN A 144 22.15 6.35 -13.41
N GLN A 145 22.58 7.20 -12.47
CA GLN A 145 22.79 6.79 -11.09
C GLN A 145 21.47 6.40 -10.43
N PHE A 146 20.42 7.20 -10.61
CA PHE A 146 19.07 6.82 -10.19
C PHE A 146 18.65 5.48 -10.79
N TYR A 147 18.77 5.32 -12.11
CA TYR A 147 18.36 4.09 -12.79
C TYR A 147 19.04 2.85 -12.18
N ASN A 148 20.34 2.94 -11.91
CA ASN A 148 21.09 1.85 -11.29
C ASN A 148 20.67 1.57 -9.84
N GLN A 149 20.41 2.59 -9.03
CA GLN A 149 19.95 2.42 -7.65
C GLN A 149 18.52 1.89 -7.56
N ALA A 150 17.69 2.21 -8.56
CA ALA A 150 16.28 1.85 -8.60
C ALA A 150 16.00 0.45 -9.19
N LYS A 151 17.01 -0.24 -9.72
CA LYS A 151 16.83 -1.62 -10.22
C LYS A 151 16.28 -2.53 -9.13
N GLY A 152 15.23 -3.28 -9.45
CA GLY A 152 14.55 -4.18 -8.52
C GLY A 152 13.64 -3.49 -7.48
N ALA A 153 13.46 -2.16 -7.53
CA ALA A 153 12.45 -1.49 -6.73
C ALA A 153 11.04 -1.83 -7.24
N LYS A 154 10.08 -2.02 -6.32
CA LYS A 154 8.67 -2.28 -6.68
C LYS A 154 7.92 -0.99 -7.04
N VAL A 155 8.36 0.14 -6.52
CA VAL A 155 7.84 1.49 -6.78
C VAL A 155 9.01 2.44 -6.90
N VAL A 156 8.91 3.41 -7.81
CA VAL A 156 9.84 4.53 -7.92
C VAL A 156 9.06 5.84 -8.05
N LEU A 157 9.65 6.96 -7.65
CA LEU A 157 9.04 8.29 -7.75
C LEU A 157 9.78 9.15 -8.78
N GLY A 158 9.02 9.93 -9.54
CA GLY A 158 9.52 10.90 -10.50
C GLY A 158 9.99 12.21 -9.88
N PHE A 159 10.14 13.23 -10.73
CA PHE A 159 10.73 14.53 -10.39
C PHE A 159 9.95 15.29 -9.30
N ASN A 160 10.67 16.01 -8.45
CA ASN A 160 10.10 16.74 -7.31
C ASN A 160 9.82 18.21 -7.66
N GLU A 161 8.54 18.59 -7.70
CA GLU A 161 8.04 19.92 -8.03
C GLU A 161 8.75 20.50 -9.28
N PRO A 162 8.70 19.80 -10.43
CA PRO A 162 9.44 20.17 -11.63
C PRO A 162 9.09 21.56 -12.17
N GLU A 163 7.88 22.05 -11.91
CA GLU A 163 7.42 23.37 -12.31
C GLU A 163 8.12 24.52 -11.56
N ARG A 164 8.78 24.24 -10.43
CA ARG A 164 9.37 25.25 -9.57
C ARG A 164 10.86 25.44 -9.82
N SER A 165 11.27 26.71 -9.91
CA SER A 165 12.66 27.09 -10.18
C SER A 165 13.61 26.78 -9.02
N ASP A 166 13.11 26.80 -7.79
CA ASP A 166 13.81 26.45 -6.55
C ASP A 166 13.85 24.94 -6.28
N GLN A 167 13.09 24.13 -7.05
CA GLN A 167 13.02 22.67 -6.92
C GLN A 167 13.63 22.00 -8.16
N ALA A 168 13.00 20.96 -8.72
CA ALA A 168 13.60 20.21 -9.81
C ALA A 168 13.80 21.04 -11.08
N ASN A 169 13.02 22.10 -11.29
CA ASN A 169 13.14 23.09 -12.35
C ASN A 169 13.32 22.45 -13.75
N MET A 170 12.28 21.76 -14.20
CA MET A 170 12.24 21.07 -15.49
C MET A 170 10.96 21.46 -16.21
N ASN A 171 11.05 21.90 -17.47
CA ASN A 171 9.83 22.08 -18.26
C ASN A 171 9.24 20.71 -18.66
N PRO A 172 7.95 20.64 -19.07
CA PRO A 172 7.30 19.37 -19.39
C PRO A 172 8.01 18.55 -20.48
N VAL A 173 8.57 19.21 -21.49
CA VAL A 173 9.27 18.54 -22.60
C VAL A 173 10.56 17.88 -22.13
N GLU A 174 11.35 18.57 -21.30
CA GLU A 174 12.56 18.02 -20.69
C GLU A 174 12.23 16.85 -19.76
N ALA A 175 11.23 17.02 -18.89
CA ALA A 175 10.81 15.97 -17.97
C ALA A 175 10.29 14.73 -18.72
N ALA A 176 9.53 14.89 -19.80
CA ALA A 176 9.07 13.76 -20.60
C ALA A 176 10.23 12.99 -21.27
N ARG A 177 11.26 13.71 -21.76
CA ARG A 177 12.47 13.07 -22.31
C ARG A 177 13.24 12.30 -21.23
N ALA A 178 13.49 12.94 -20.09
CA ALA A 178 14.17 12.31 -18.96
C ALA A 178 13.39 11.11 -18.41
N TRP A 179 12.06 11.20 -18.33
CA TRP A 179 11.18 10.10 -17.92
C TRP A 179 11.37 8.88 -18.82
N LYS A 180 11.28 9.06 -20.14
CA LYS A 180 11.46 7.98 -21.12
C LYS A 180 12.84 7.35 -21.02
N GLN A 181 13.87 8.14 -20.71
CA GLN A 181 15.24 7.66 -20.63
C GLN A 181 15.53 6.89 -19.33
N TYR A 182 15.08 7.39 -18.17
CA TYR A 182 15.56 6.90 -16.87
C TYR A 182 14.50 6.22 -16.00
N ILE A 183 13.20 6.51 -16.18
CA ILE A 183 12.13 5.99 -15.33
C ILE A 183 11.32 4.92 -16.06
N GLU A 184 10.88 5.20 -17.29
CA GLU A 184 10.05 4.30 -18.10
C GLU A 184 10.64 2.87 -18.24
N PRO A 185 11.97 2.68 -18.45
CA PRO A 185 12.53 1.34 -18.60
C PRO A 185 12.44 0.48 -17.33
N LEU A 186 12.23 1.08 -16.15
CA LEU A 186 12.05 0.34 -14.89
C LEU A 186 10.71 -0.41 -14.85
N ARG A 187 9.71 0.01 -15.64
CA ARG A 187 8.44 -0.73 -15.77
C ARG A 187 8.66 -2.14 -16.31
N ALA A 188 9.60 -2.31 -17.24
CA ALA A 188 9.96 -3.63 -17.77
C ALA A 188 10.60 -4.55 -16.71
N GLN A 189 11.10 -3.98 -15.60
CA GLN A 189 11.61 -4.72 -14.44
C GLN A 189 10.54 -4.98 -13.37
N GLY A 190 9.28 -4.64 -13.65
CA GLY A 190 8.15 -4.82 -12.73
C GLY A 190 7.91 -3.67 -11.75
N ALA A 191 8.61 -2.54 -11.90
CA ALA A 191 8.38 -1.37 -11.06
C ALA A 191 7.09 -0.64 -11.44
N ARG A 192 6.35 -0.17 -10.43
CA ARG A 192 5.31 0.85 -10.58
C ARG A 192 5.95 2.23 -10.59
N LEU A 193 5.56 3.08 -11.54
CA LEU A 193 6.18 4.37 -11.76
C LEU A 193 5.27 5.50 -11.24
N GLY A 194 5.70 6.20 -10.18
CA GLY A 194 5.02 7.40 -9.69
C GLY A 194 5.38 8.61 -10.55
N SER A 195 4.36 9.37 -10.98
CA SER A 195 4.53 10.59 -11.77
C SER A 195 5.41 11.62 -11.05
N PRO A 196 5.87 12.68 -11.75
CA PRO A 196 6.41 13.86 -11.08
C PRO A 196 5.42 14.40 -10.04
N ALA A 197 5.96 14.87 -8.90
CA ALA A 197 5.18 15.39 -7.78
C ALA A 197 5.08 16.91 -7.89
N ILE A 198 4.01 17.42 -8.47
CA ILE A 198 3.75 18.87 -8.61
C ILE A 198 3.35 19.51 -7.28
N ALA A 199 3.61 20.81 -7.12
CA ALA A 199 3.02 21.61 -6.06
C ALA A 199 1.51 21.77 -6.27
N SER A 200 0.78 22.05 -5.18
CA SER A 200 -0.66 22.32 -5.19
C SER A 200 -0.98 23.74 -5.70
N THR A 201 -0.47 24.11 -6.87
CA THR A 201 -0.64 25.41 -7.52
C THR A 201 -1.24 25.24 -8.92
N GLU A 202 -1.80 26.32 -9.47
CA GLU A 202 -2.29 26.32 -10.86
C GLU A 202 -1.16 26.02 -11.86
N GLN A 203 0.04 26.56 -11.60
CA GLN A 203 1.22 26.27 -12.40
C GLN A 203 1.56 24.77 -12.37
N GLY A 204 1.51 24.13 -11.20
CA GLY A 204 1.72 22.69 -11.06
C GLY A 204 0.68 21.87 -11.83
N LEU A 205 -0.61 22.21 -11.69
CA LEU A 205 -1.68 21.56 -12.45
C LEU A 205 -1.50 21.73 -13.95
N ASN A 206 -1.13 22.92 -14.42
CA ASN A 206 -0.89 23.20 -15.84
C ASN A 206 0.36 22.48 -16.37
N TRP A 207 1.37 22.28 -15.53
CA TRP A 207 2.59 21.56 -15.90
C TRP A 207 2.32 20.07 -16.18
N MET A 208 1.37 19.45 -15.48
CA MET A 208 1.05 18.02 -15.57
C MET A 208 0.08 17.65 -16.69
N ARG A 209 -0.65 18.62 -17.26
CA ARG A 209 -1.64 18.39 -18.32
C ARG A 209 -1.00 17.91 -19.63
#